data_AF-A0A955YDA0-F1
#
_entry.id   AF-A0A955YDA0-F1
#
_cell.length_a   1.000
_cell.length_b   1.000
_cell.length_c   1.000
_cell.angle_alpha   90.00
_cell.angle_beta   90.00
_cell.angle_gamma   90.00
#
_symmetry.space_group_name_H-M   'P 1'
#
loop_
_entity.id
_entity.type
_entity.pdbx_description
1 polymer ?
#
loop_
_entity_poly.entity_id
_entity_poly.type
_entity_poly.pdbx_seq_one_letter_code
_entity_poly.pdbx_strand_id
1 'polypeptide(L)'
;LIDRFIGIPEERTVLPLHTRNGGPYFLGVFLIGAYQEILGDLHNLFGDTHAIHVTVADNKRGYQVLHLDEGDIIEEVLSYVHHDAKRLVRRLREKVEVATDAGRMSIEDGAELVRTFVRGLDDYTYLSR
;
A
#
# COMPACT_ATOMS: atom_id res chain seq x y z
N LEU A 1 4.38 -16.97 -2.89
CA LEU A 1 4.61 -17.20 -4.34
C LEU A 1 3.34 -17.82 -4.92
N ILE A 2 2.96 -17.53 -6.17
CA ILE A 2 1.86 -18.24 -6.85
C ILE A 2 2.49 -19.28 -7.78
N ASP A 3 2.33 -20.56 -7.44
CA ASP A 3 3.01 -21.65 -8.14
C ASP A 3 2.12 -22.36 -9.16
N ARG A 4 0.79 -22.23 -9.03
CA ARG A 4 -0.19 -22.92 -9.87
C ARG A 4 -1.36 -22.00 -10.23
N PHE A 5 -1.89 -22.22 -11.43
CA PHE A 5 -3.03 -21.50 -11.99
C PHE A 5 -4.11 -22.48 -12.44
N ILE A 6 -5.35 -22.02 -12.40
CA ILE A 6 -6.52 -22.78 -12.87
C ILE A 6 -6.34 -23.08 -14.37
N GLY A 7 -6.45 -24.35 -14.73
CA GLY A 7 -6.47 -24.81 -16.11
C GLY A 7 -7.46 -25.95 -16.29
N ILE A 8 -7.98 -26.09 -17.52
CA ILE A 8 -8.85 -27.19 -17.91
C ILE A 8 -8.10 -27.98 -19.00
N PRO A 9 -7.92 -29.30 -18.88
CA PRO A 9 -8.42 -30.19 -17.81
C PRO A 9 -7.56 -30.21 -16.53
N GLU A 10 -6.33 -29.71 -16.58
CA GLU A 10 -5.36 -29.76 -15.48
C GLU A 10 -4.82 -28.37 -15.12
N GLU A 11 -4.32 -28.25 -13.89
CA GLU A 11 -3.63 -27.07 -13.40
C GLU A 11 -2.40 -26.73 -14.25
N ARG A 12 -2.06 -25.44 -14.31
CA ARG A 12 -0.93 -24.92 -15.09
C ARG A 12 0.09 -24.27 -14.18
N THR A 13 1.35 -24.31 -14.58
CA THR A 13 2.45 -23.60 -13.90
C THR A 13 2.64 -22.17 -14.40
N VAL A 14 1.87 -21.77 -15.42
CA VAL A 14 1.92 -20.42 -16.03
C VAL A 14 0.52 -19.89 -16.31
N LEU A 15 0.34 -18.58 -16.17
CA LEU A 15 -0.88 -17.86 -16.53
C LEU A 15 -0.72 -17.23 -17.92
N PRO A 16 -1.45 -17.68 -18.95
CA PRO A 16 -1.45 -16.99 -20.23
C PRO A 16 -2.10 -15.60 -20.07
N LEU A 17 -1.35 -14.57 -20.43
CA LEU A 17 -1.76 -13.17 -20.36
C LEU A 17 -1.72 -12.54 -21.75
N HIS A 18 -2.59 -11.56 -21.98
CA HIS A 18 -2.53 -10.76 -23.20
C HIS A 18 -1.32 -9.83 -23.20
N THR A 19 -0.83 -9.47 -24.40
CA THR A 19 0.26 -8.48 -24.55
C THR A 19 -0.15 -7.15 -23.92
N ARG A 20 0.79 -6.52 -23.21
CA ARG A 20 0.60 -5.20 -22.60
C ARG A 20 0.57 -4.13 -23.69
N ASN A 21 -0.35 -3.18 -23.58
CA ASN A 21 -0.54 -2.08 -24.52
C ASN A 21 -0.07 -0.71 -23.98
N GLY A 22 0.78 -0.72 -22.94
CA GLY A 22 1.26 0.48 -22.26
C GLY A 22 0.31 1.08 -21.21
N GLY A 23 -0.95 0.67 -21.18
CA GLY A 23 -1.94 1.15 -20.20
C GLY A 23 -1.83 0.51 -18.81
N PRO A 24 -2.71 0.90 -17.86
CA PRO A 24 -2.97 0.12 -16.66
C PRO A 24 -3.30 -1.33 -16.98
N TYR A 25 -2.75 -2.24 -16.17
CA TYR A 25 -2.91 -3.68 -16.34
C TYR A 25 -3.34 -4.26 -15.00
N PHE A 26 -4.63 -4.56 -14.87
CA PHE A 26 -5.21 -5.05 -13.63
C PHE A 26 -5.30 -6.57 -13.65
N LEU A 27 -4.97 -7.19 -12.53
CA LEU A 27 -5.15 -8.62 -12.30
C LEU A 27 -6.19 -8.82 -11.21
N GLY A 28 -7.05 -9.82 -11.39
CA GLY A 28 -8.04 -10.22 -10.39
C GLY A 28 -7.69 -11.58 -9.82
N VAL A 29 -7.75 -11.69 -8.49
CA VAL A 29 -7.68 -12.96 -7.76
C VAL A 29 -9.07 -13.23 -7.18
N PHE A 30 -9.61 -14.41 -7.45
CA PHE A 30 -10.98 -14.78 -7.08
C PHE A 30 -10.96 -15.88 -6.03
N LEU A 31 -12.11 -16.07 -5.38
CA LEU A 31 -12.30 -17.10 -4.32
C LEU A 31 -11.45 -16.86 -3.06
N ILE A 32 -11.12 -15.59 -2.79
CA ILE A 32 -10.33 -15.17 -1.60
C ILE A 32 -11.19 -14.79 -0.38
N GLY A 33 -12.51 -14.76 -0.51
CA GLY A 33 -13.43 -14.25 0.53
C GLY A 33 -13.58 -15.14 1.79
N ALA A 34 -12.76 -16.18 1.93
CA ALA A 34 -12.71 -17.00 3.13
C ALA A 34 -11.27 -17.07 3.64
N TYR A 35 -11.08 -16.82 4.94
CA TYR A 35 -9.82 -16.91 5.69
C TYR A 35 -8.71 -15.91 5.31
N GLN A 36 -8.63 -15.41 4.07
CA GLN A 36 -7.49 -14.61 3.62
C GLN A 36 -7.40 -13.25 4.31
N GLU A 37 -8.53 -12.63 4.64
CA GLU A 37 -8.57 -11.31 5.29
C GLU A 37 -8.02 -11.33 6.73
N ILE A 38 -8.21 -12.42 7.48
CA ILE A 38 -7.81 -12.50 8.90
C ILE A 38 -6.43 -13.14 9.08
N LEU A 39 -5.98 -13.93 8.09
CA LEU A 39 -4.70 -14.66 8.17
C LEU A 39 -3.53 -13.90 7.56
N GLY A 40 -3.76 -12.72 6.98
CA GLY A 40 -2.70 -11.85 6.47
C GLY A 40 -1.71 -11.47 7.56
N ASP A 41 -0.42 -11.47 7.22
CA ASP A 41 0.63 -10.90 8.05
C ASP A 41 1.17 -9.60 7.41
N LEU A 42 1.82 -8.77 8.22
CA LEU A 42 2.47 -7.53 7.77
C LEU A 42 3.83 -7.82 7.13
N HIS A 43 3.89 -8.77 6.19
CA HIS A 43 5.15 -9.16 5.56
C HIS A 43 5.72 -7.98 4.76
N ASN A 44 6.89 -7.48 5.19
CA ASN A 44 7.50 -6.23 4.73
C ASN A 44 6.71 -4.95 5.02
N LEU A 45 5.87 -4.96 6.06
CA LEU A 45 5.08 -3.80 6.47
C LEU A 45 4.10 -3.31 5.39
N PHE A 46 3.68 -4.19 4.48
CA PHE A 46 2.48 -3.97 3.70
C PHE A 46 1.28 -4.24 4.60
N GLY A 47 0.48 -3.20 4.83
CA GLY A 47 -0.74 -3.29 5.60
C GLY A 47 -1.92 -3.76 4.79
N ASP A 48 -3.10 -3.59 5.35
CA ASP A 48 -4.35 -4.01 4.73
C ASP A 48 -4.61 -3.27 3.42
N THR A 49 -5.26 -3.96 2.48
CA THR A 49 -5.66 -3.37 1.22
C THR A 49 -6.97 -2.61 1.33
N HIS A 50 -7.17 -1.57 0.52
CA HIS A 50 -8.50 -0.99 0.32
C HIS A 50 -9.55 -2.07 -0.01
N ALA A 51 -10.64 -2.10 0.74
CA ALA A 51 -11.78 -2.96 0.47
C ALA A 51 -13.02 -2.11 0.14
N ILE A 52 -13.79 -2.55 -0.86
CA ILE A 52 -15.03 -1.87 -1.24
C ILE A 52 -16.20 -2.85 -1.25
N HIS A 53 -17.30 -2.44 -0.65
CA HIS A 53 -18.55 -3.18 -0.73
C HIS A 53 -19.38 -2.64 -1.88
N VAL A 54 -19.63 -3.50 -2.88
CA VAL A 54 -20.36 -3.14 -4.09
C VAL A 54 -21.66 -3.92 -4.18
N THR A 55 -22.76 -3.23 -4.49
CA THR A 55 -24.06 -3.86 -4.79
C THR A 55 -24.51 -3.54 -6.22
N VAL A 56 -25.36 -4.40 -6.77
CA VAL A 56 -26.02 -4.15 -8.06
C VAL A 56 -27.18 -3.19 -7.83
N ALA A 57 -27.29 -2.14 -8.64
CA ALA A 57 -28.37 -1.17 -8.52
C ALA A 57 -29.74 -1.83 -8.78
N ASP A 58 -30.78 -1.38 -8.07
CA ASP A 58 -32.15 -1.95 -8.12
C ASP A 58 -32.74 -2.01 -9.53
N ASN A 59 -32.35 -1.07 -10.40
CA ASN A 59 -32.75 -1.02 -11.80
C ASN A 59 -32.02 -2.04 -12.71
N LYS A 60 -31.19 -2.91 -12.13
CA LYS A 60 -30.30 -3.89 -12.80
C LYS A 60 -29.35 -3.26 -13.83
N ARG A 61 -29.08 -1.95 -13.70
CA ARG A 61 -28.17 -1.20 -14.57
C ARG A 61 -27.18 -0.43 -13.72
N GLY A 62 -25.95 -0.93 -13.68
CA GLY A 62 -24.86 -0.33 -12.94
C GLY A 62 -24.68 -0.91 -11.54
N TYR A 63 -23.83 -0.26 -10.76
CA TYR A 63 -23.44 -0.67 -9.42
C TYR A 63 -23.45 0.53 -8.47
N GLN A 64 -23.49 0.26 -7.18
CA GLN A 64 -23.34 1.25 -6.12
C GLN A 64 -22.24 0.79 -5.16
N VAL A 65 -21.37 1.71 -4.76
CA VAL A 65 -20.39 1.48 -3.69
C VAL A 65 -21.06 1.85 -2.38
N LEU A 66 -21.26 0.86 -1.51
CA LEU A 66 -21.91 1.01 -0.22
C LEU A 66 -20.94 1.43 0.88
N HIS A 67 -19.72 0.89 0.82
CA HIS A 67 -18.69 1.11 1.83
C HIS A 67 -17.31 1.08 1.20
N LEU A 68 -16.40 1.86 1.76
CA LEU A 68 -14.98 1.86 1.49
C LEU A 68 -14.27 1.73 2.83
N ASP A 69 -13.53 0.63 2.98
CA ASP A 69 -12.55 0.46 4.04
C ASP A 69 -11.21 0.88 3.46
N GLU A 70 -10.64 1.95 4.02
CA GLU A 70 -9.30 2.40 3.64
C GLU A 70 -8.26 1.41 4.17
N GLY A 71 -7.25 1.11 3.36
CA GLY A 71 -6.15 0.25 3.76
C GLY A 71 -5.10 1.06 4.51
N ASP A 72 -4.16 0.39 5.16
CA ASP A 72 -3.28 1.06 6.11
C ASP A 72 -2.31 2.04 5.45
N ILE A 73 -2.06 3.16 6.14
CA ILE A 73 -0.94 4.06 5.85
C ILE A 73 0.34 3.61 6.60
N ILE A 74 1.49 4.15 6.18
CA ILE A 74 2.78 3.79 6.77
C ILE A 74 2.83 4.09 8.28
N GLU A 75 2.22 5.18 8.77
CA GLU A 75 2.13 5.46 10.20
C GLU A 75 1.41 4.36 10.99
N GLU A 76 0.29 3.84 10.48
CA GLU A 76 -0.49 2.79 11.12
C GLU A 76 0.32 1.50 11.22
N VAL A 77 0.98 1.11 10.14
CA VAL A 77 1.81 -0.10 10.15
C VAL A 77 3.03 0.02 11.08
N LEU A 78 3.65 1.20 11.16
CA LEU A 78 4.72 1.46 12.12
C LEU A 78 4.22 1.34 13.56
N SER A 79 2.98 1.72 13.83
CA SER A 79 2.39 1.58 15.17
C SER A 79 2.24 0.12 15.59
N TYR A 80 1.89 -0.79 14.66
CA TYR A 80 1.78 -2.22 14.92
C TYR A 80 3.10 -2.85 15.37
N VAL A 81 4.24 -2.34 14.87
CA VAL A 81 5.59 -2.76 15.29
C VAL A 81 6.20 -1.88 16.38
N HIS A 82 5.35 -1.14 17.11
CA HIS A 82 5.71 -0.31 18.27
C HIS A 82 6.68 0.85 17.94
N HIS A 83 6.58 1.40 16.74
CA HIS A 83 7.25 2.64 16.36
C HIS A 83 6.29 3.83 16.43
N ASP A 84 6.75 4.89 17.08
CA ASP A 84 6.04 6.16 17.19
C ASP A 84 6.50 7.09 16.07
N ALA A 85 5.61 7.37 15.12
CA ALA A 85 5.86 8.24 13.97
C ALA A 85 6.32 9.65 14.39
N LYS A 86 5.70 10.23 15.42
CA LYS A 86 6.07 11.57 15.94
C LYS A 86 7.49 11.58 16.50
N ARG A 87 7.91 10.50 17.16
CA ARG A 87 9.28 10.31 17.65
C ARG A 87 10.28 10.17 16.50
N LEU A 88 9.91 9.47 15.42
CA LEU A 88 10.75 9.36 14.22
C LEU A 88 10.94 10.73 13.55
N VAL A 89 9.87 11.49 13.37
CA VAL A 89 9.93 12.85 12.82
C VAL A 89 10.81 13.76 13.68
N ARG A 90 10.68 13.70 15.01
CA ARG A 90 11.53 14.49 15.92
C ARG A 90 13.02 14.17 15.75
N ARG A 91 13.37 12.88 15.74
CA ARG A 91 14.76 12.43 15.53
C ARG A 91 15.30 12.86 14.17
N LEU A 92 14.47 12.85 13.13
CA LEU A 92 14.88 13.33 11.81
C LEU A 92 15.19 14.83 11.85
N ARG A 93 14.32 15.64 12.48
CA ARG A 93 14.54 17.08 12.63
C ARG A 93 15.84 17.40 13.36
N GLU A 94 16.11 16.73 14.49
CA GLU A 94 17.36 16.87 15.23
C GLU A 94 18.59 16.54 14.36
N LYS A 95 18.52 15.48 13.55
CA LYS A 95 19.61 15.11 12.63
C LYS A 95 19.81 16.12 11.49
N VAL A 96 18.72 16.70 10.99
CA VAL A 96 18.75 17.74 9.96
C VAL A 96 19.41 19.00 10.50
N GLU A 97 19.00 19.46 11.70
CA GLU A 97 19.58 20.63 12.37
C GLU A 97 21.11 20.50 12.52
N VAL A 98 21.58 19.35 13.05
CA VAL A 98 23.02 19.05 13.17
C VAL A 98 23.74 19.02 11.81
N ALA A 99 23.07 18.60 10.74
CA ALA A 99 23.66 18.58 9.40
C ALA A 99 23.75 19.99 8.79
N THR A 100 22.74 20.81 9.02
CA THR A 100 22.68 22.20 8.59
C THR A 100 23.71 23.06 9.31
N ASP A 101 23.83 22.95 10.64
CA ASP A 101 24.83 23.66 11.43
C ASP A 101 26.27 23.30 11.03
N ALA A 102 26.49 22.05 10.63
CA ALA A 102 27.77 21.55 10.15
C ALA A 102 28.07 21.91 8.68
N GLY A 103 27.17 22.63 7.98
CA GLY A 103 27.32 22.99 6.58
C GLY A 103 27.27 21.81 5.60
N ARG A 104 26.75 20.65 6.03
CA ARG A 104 26.62 19.43 5.19
C ARG A 104 25.32 19.37 4.40
N MET A 105 24.37 20.26 4.70
CA MET A 105 23.04 20.31 4.11
C MET A 105 22.54 21.77 4.16
N SER A 106 21.85 22.24 3.13
CA SER A 106 21.20 23.56 3.17
C SER A 106 19.96 23.54 4.09
N ILE A 107 19.49 24.71 4.52
CA ILE A 107 18.24 24.81 5.31
C ILE A 107 17.06 24.33 4.45
N GLU A 108 17.08 24.68 3.17
CA GLU A 108 16.04 24.37 2.19
C GLU A 108 15.93 22.85 1.96
N ASP A 109 17.06 22.18 1.74
CA ASP A 109 17.10 20.71 1.55
C ASP A 109 16.67 19.98 2.82
N GLY A 110 17.11 20.47 3.98
CA GLY A 110 16.70 19.91 5.28
C GLY A 110 15.20 20.01 5.52
N ALA A 111 14.62 21.17 5.21
CA ALA A 111 13.19 21.37 5.31
C ALA A 111 12.41 20.47 4.32
N GLU A 112 12.93 20.28 3.11
CA GLU A 112 12.31 19.40 2.11
C GLU A 112 12.39 17.92 2.50
N LEU A 113 13.51 17.47 3.07
CA LEU A 113 13.67 16.13 3.59
C LEU A 113 12.63 15.82 4.68
N VAL A 114 12.46 16.74 5.65
CA VAL A 114 11.47 16.57 6.72
C VAL A 114 10.05 16.56 6.15
N ARG A 115 9.72 17.45 5.21
CA ARG A 115 8.39 17.47 4.56
C ARG A 115 8.10 16.18 3.81
N THR A 116 9.08 15.69 3.05
CA THR A 116 8.95 14.44 2.30
C THR A 116 8.76 13.25 3.23
N PHE A 117 9.53 13.19 4.32
CA PHE A 117 9.39 12.12 5.30
C PHE A 117 8.02 12.14 5.99
N VAL A 118 7.52 13.32 6.40
CA VAL A 118 6.19 13.44 7.02
C VAL A 118 5.10 13.00 6.05
N ARG A 119 5.17 13.46 4.79
CA ARG A 119 4.21 13.05 3.76
C ARG A 119 4.22 11.54 3.54
N GLY A 120 5.40 10.93 3.51
CA GLY A 120 5.55 9.49 3.35
C GLY A 120 4.98 8.67 4.52
N LEU A 121 4.75 9.26 5.70
CA LEU A 121 4.06 8.55 6.80
C LEU A 121 2.55 8.45 6.56
N ASP A 122 1.98 9.43 5.86
CA ASP A 122 0.57 9.47 5.46
C ASP A 122 0.30 8.72 4.14
N ASP A 123 1.34 8.23 3.47
CA ASP A 123 1.21 7.47 2.24
C ASP A 123 0.73 6.03 2.52
N TYR A 124 -0.06 5.51 1.58
CA TYR A 124 -0.50 4.12 1.56
C TYR A 124 0.70 3.16 1.48
N THR A 125 0.62 2.01 2.14
CA THR A 125 1.79 1.11 2.26
C THR A 125 2.22 0.50 0.92
N TYR A 126 1.35 0.48 -0.09
CA TYR A 126 1.66 -0.08 -1.41
C TYR A 126 2.31 0.95 -2.34
N LEU A 127 3.00 0.43 -3.37
CA LEU A 127 3.77 1.23 -4.29
C LEU A 127 2.89 2.12 -5.19
N SER A 128 3.34 3.36 -5.38
CA SER A 128 2.82 4.26 -6.41
C SER A 128 3.44 3.96 -7.78
N ARG A 129 2.81 4.45 -8.85
CA ARG A 129 3.15 4.14 -10.24
C ARG A 129 3.91 5.26 -10.93
#